data_AF-A0A839YA11-F1
#
_entry.id   AF-A0A839YA11-F1
#
_cell.length_a   1.000
_cell.length_b   1.000
_cell.length_c   1.000
_cell.angle_alpha   90.00
_cell.angle_beta   90.00
_cell.angle_gamma   90.00
#
_symmetry.space_group_name_H-M   'P 1'
#
loop_
_entity.id
_entity.type
_entity.pdbx_description
1 polymer ?
#
loop_
_entity_poly.entity_id
_entity_poly.type
_entity_poly.pdbx_seq_one_letter_code
_entity_poly.pdbx_strand_id
1 'polypeptide(L)' 'MRQHGRFVARVDFAWPAQRVAVEYDGLWHRDPRQFAADRARLNRLTAAGWRVVFVTAADLHRPGDVIARVAAALAVVR' A
#
# COMPACT_ATOMS: atom_id res chain seq x y z
N MET A 1 -4.76 -5.26 -8.73
CA MET A 1 -4.29 -4.19 -9.64
C MET A 1 -3.65 -4.79 -10.88
N ARG A 2 -3.92 -4.18 -12.04
CA ARG A 2 -3.27 -4.52 -13.32
C ARG A 2 -2.69 -3.26 -13.95
N GLN A 3 -1.55 -3.38 -14.61
CA GLN A 3 -0.91 -2.32 -15.39
C GLN A 3 -0.58 -2.89 -16.77
N HIS A 4 -1.05 -2.25 -17.84
CA HIS A 4 -0.91 -2.74 -19.23
C HIS A 4 -1.30 -4.22 -19.40
N GLY A 5 -2.43 -4.63 -18.82
CA GLY A 5 -2.92 -6.01 -18.87
C GLY A 5 -2.21 -7.00 -17.93
N ARG A 6 -1.04 -6.65 -17.37
CA ARG A 6 -0.25 -7.49 -16.46
C ARG A 6 -0.68 -7.31 -15.01
N PHE A 7 -0.77 -8.42 -14.27
CA PHE A 7 -0.98 -8.40 -12.82
C PHE A 7 0.25 -7.82 -12.10
N VAL A 8 0.01 -6.84 -11.22
CA VAL A 8 1.07 -6.21 -10.40
C VAL A 8 1.02 -6.74 -8.96
N ALA A 9 -0.12 -6.56 -8.29
CA ALA A 9 -0.39 -6.98 -6.93
C ALA A 9 -1.90 -6.92 -6.62
N ARG A 10 -2.34 -7.59 -5.55
CA ARG A 10 -3.61 -7.32 -4.86
C ARG A 10 -3.28 -6.50 -3.61
N VAL A 11 -4.13 -5.53 -3.29
CA VAL A 11 -4.04 -4.69 -2.09
C VAL A 11 -5.41 -4.65 -1.41
N ASP A 12 -5.47 -4.17 -0.17
CA ASP A 12 -6.72 -4.03 0.58
C ASP A 12 -7.61 -2.90 0.04
N PHE A 13 -7.06 -1.71 -0.19
CA PHE A 13 -7.81 -0.56 -0.74
C PHE A 13 -6.97 0.29 -1.69
N ALA A 14 -7.60 0.96 -2.66
CA ALA A 14 -6.88 1.79 -3.63
C ALA A 14 -7.71 2.89 -4.30
N TRP A 15 -7.01 3.95 -4.71
CA TRP A 15 -7.45 4.98 -5.66
C TRP A 15 -6.63 4.87 -6.95
N PRO A 16 -7.13 4.19 -8.00
CA PRO A 16 -6.33 3.89 -9.18
C PRO A 16 -5.92 5.10 -10.03
N ALA A 17 -6.78 6.12 -10.14
CA ALA A 17 -6.45 7.33 -10.90
C ALA A 17 -5.26 8.08 -10.29
N GLN A 18 -5.14 8.03 -8.95
CA GLN A 18 -4.08 8.65 -8.18
C GLN A 18 -2.87 7.73 -7.94
N ARG A 19 -2.98 6.45 -8.32
CA ARG A 19 -2.00 5.39 -8.00
C ARG A 19 -1.65 5.33 -6.51
N VAL A 20 -2.65 5.51 -5.64
CA VAL A 20 -2.50 5.37 -4.19
C VAL A 20 -3.14 4.07 -3.74
N ALA A 21 -2.44 3.30 -2.91
CA ALA A 21 -2.93 2.09 -2.27
C ALA A 21 -2.81 2.23 -0.74
N VAL A 22 -3.75 1.60 -0.01
CA VAL A 22 -3.68 1.43 1.43
C VAL A 22 -3.64 -0.06 1.73
N GLU A 23 -2.69 -0.47 2.57
CA GLU A 23 -2.51 -1.86 3.00
C GLU A 23 -2.56 -1.90 4.52
N TYR A 24 -3.36 -2.80 5.07
CA TYR A 24 -3.35 -3.08 6.49
C TYR A 24 -2.21 -4.04 6.81
N ASP A 25 -1.28 -3.58 7.63
CA ASP A 25 -0.14 -4.35 8.11
C ASP A 25 -0.47 -4.93 9.48
N GLY A 26 -1.10 -6.11 9.45
CA GLY A 26 -1.63 -6.81 10.62
C GLY A 26 -0.60 -7.52 11.51
N LEU A 27 0.66 -7.08 11.51
CA LEU A 27 1.87 -7.80 11.93
C LEU A 27 2.38 -8.76 10.86
N TRP A 28 3.56 -8.43 10.33
CA TRP A 28 4.42 -9.31 9.56
C TRP A 28 4.51 -10.67 10.24
N HIS A 29 3.94 -11.70 9.62
CA HIS A 29 4.15 -13.06 10.04
C HIS A 29 5.67 -13.33 10.04
N ARG A 30 6.17 -13.93 11.13
CA ARG A 30 7.61 -14.16 11.41
C ARG A 30 8.29 -15.15 10.45
N ASP A 31 7.70 -15.43 9.29
CA ASP A 31 8.25 -16.30 8.26
C ASP A 31 9.11 -15.48 7.27
N PRO A 32 10.44 -15.73 7.20
CA PRO A 32 11.33 -15.05 6.28
C PRO A 32 10.90 -15.12 4.80
N ARG A 33 10.19 -16.19 4.39
CA ARG A 33 9.70 -16.33 3.02
C ARG A 33 8.57 -15.34 2.71
N GLN A 34 7.68 -15.11 3.67
CA GLN A 34 6.62 -14.11 3.53
C GLN A 34 7.21 -12.70 3.47
N PHE A 35 8.21 -12.40 4.31
CA PHE A 35 8.93 -11.12 4.24
C PHE A 35 9.50 -10.85 2.84
N ALA A 36 10.21 -11.81 2.26
CA ALA A 36 10.79 -11.65 0.93
C ALA A 36 9.72 -11.47 -0.16
N ALA A 37 8.62 -12.23 -0.09
CA ALA A 37 7.50 -12.11 -1.02
C ALA A 37 6.78 -10.75 -0.90
N ASP A 38 6.60 -10.25 0.33
CA ASP A 38 6.02 -8.93 0.61
C ASP A 38 6.91 -7.83 0.06
N ARG A 39 8.22 -7.86 0.32
CA ARG A 39 9.17 -6.90 -0.26
C ARG A 39 9.16 -6.93 -1.79
N ALA A 40 9.12 -8.11 -2.40
CA ALA A 40 9.01 -8.22 -3.85
C ALA A 40 7.68 -7.65 -4.38
N ARG A 41 6.56 -7.84 -3.67
CA ARG A 41 5.26 -7.23 -4.01
C ARG A 41 5.33 -5.71 -3.95
N LEU A 42 5.90 -5.16 -2.88
CA LEU A 42 6.03 -3.71 -2.70
C LEU A 42 6.94 -3.08 -3.76
N ASN A 43 8.07 -3.72 -4.08
CA ASN A 43 8.95 -3.24 -5.15
C ASN A 43 8.23 -3.18 -6.50
N ARG A 44 7.36 -4.16 -6.81
CA ARG A 44 6.55 -4.11 -8.06
C ARG A 44 5.54 -2.97 -8.05
N LEU A 45 4.89 -2.71 -6.92
CA LEU A 45 3.96 -1.58 -6.79
C LEU A 45 4.70 -0.25 -6.98
N THR A 46 5.83 -0.06 -6.31
CA THR A 46 6.67 1.14 -6.44
C THR A 46 7.17 1.32 -7.88
N ALA A 47 7.66 0.26 -8.53
CA ALA A 47 8.10 0.32 -9.93
C ALA A 47 6.94 0.65 -10.90
N ALA A 48 5.72 0.27 -10.55
CA ALA A 48 4.50 0.64 -11.29
C ALA A 48 4.00 2.06 -10.96
N GLY A 49 4.73 2.84 -10.15
CA GLY A 49 4.40 4.21 -9.78
C GLY A 49 3.33 4.32 -8.71
N TRP A 50 3.07 3.24 -7.95
CA TRP A 50 2.11 3.27 -6.86
C TRP A 50 2.76 3.76 -5.58
N ARG A 51 2.06 4.67 -4.89
CA ARG A 51 2.33 5.02 -3.49
C ARG A 51 1.50 4.13 -2.58
N VAL A 52 2.15 3.41 -1.69
CA VAL A 52 1.50 2.53 -0.72
C VAL A 52 1.54 3.17 0.67
N VAL A 53 0.39 3.31 1.31
CA VAL A 53 0.25 3.76 2.70
C VAL A 53 -0.05 2.53 3.55
N PHE A 54 0.85 2.19 4.47
CA PHE A 54 0.62 1.10 5.42
C PHE A 54 -0.13 1.59 6.64
N VAL A 55 -1.10 0.80 7.10
CA VAL A 55 -1.88 1.05 8.31
C VAL A 55 -1.71 -0.13 9.24
N THR A 56 -1.13 0.08 10.41
CA THR A 56 -1.02 -0.98 11.42
C THR A 56 -2.23 -0.98 12.37
N ALA A 57 -2.37 -2.04 13.17
CA ALA A 57 -3.34 -2.05 14.27
C ALA A 57 -3.16 -0.83 15.21
N ALA A 58 -1.91 -0.44 15.48
CA ALA A 58 -1.61 0.69 16.34
C ALA A 58 -2.06 2.04 15.73
N ASP A 59 -1.96 2.18 14.40
CA ASP A 59 -2.42 3.38 13.70
C ASP A 59 -3.94 3.56 13.81
N LEU A 60 -4.70 2.45 13.92
CA LEU A 60 -6.16 2.50 14.04
C LEU A 60 -6.64 3.07 15.38
N HIS A 61 -5.78 3.17 16.40
CA HIS A 61 -6.08 3.93 17.61
C HIS A 61 -6.03 5.44 17.41
N ARG A 62 -5.46 5.91 16.29
CA ARG A 62 -5.36 7.33 15.90
C ARG A 62 -5.83 7.49 14.44
N PRO A 63 -7.12 7.24 14.16
CA PRO A 63 -7.63 7.22 12.78
C PRO A 63 -7.49 8.56 12.05
N GLY A 64 -7.45 9.68 12.78
CA GLY A 64 -7.17 11.00 12.20
C GLY A 64 -5.80 11.08 11.50
N ASP A 65 -4.76 10.46 12.08
CA ASP A 65 -3.41 10.42 11.49
C ASP A 65 -3.39 9.57 10.21
N VAL A 66 -4.15 8.47 10.21
CA VAL A 66 -4.33 7.61 9.02
C VAL A 66 -4.99 8.42 7.90
N ILE A 67 -6.09 9.09 8.20
CA ILE A 67 -6.84 9.92 7.24
C ILE A 67 -5.93 11.02 6.70
N ALA A 68 -5.20 11.75 7.55
CA ALA A 68 -4.30 12.81 7.13
C ALA A 68 -3.19 12.29 6.20
N ARG A 69 -2.58 11.14 6.52
CA ARG A 69 -1.55 10.50 5.69
C ARG A 69 -2.08 10.06 4.32
N VAL A 70 -3.31 9.52 4.28
CA VAL A 70 -3.98 9.15 3.03
C VAL A 70 -4.34 10.39 2.21
N ALA A 71 -4.91 11.43 2.83
CA ALA A 71 -5.23 12.69 2.16
C ALA A 71 -3.98 13.34 1.56
N ALA A 72 -2.87 13.38 2.31
CA ALA A 72 -1.58 13.86 1.80
C ALA A 72 -1.03 12.99 0.66
N ALA A 73 -1.32 11.68 0.64
CA ALA A 73 -0.94 10.82 -0.48
C ALA A 73 -1.74 11.14 -1.75
N LEU A 74 -3.01 11.48 -1.61
CA LEU A 74 -3.90 11.82 -2.73
C LEU A 74 -3.64 13.22 -3.29
N ALA A 75 -3.20 14.16 -2.46
CA ALA A 75 -2.98 15.56 -2.85
C ALA A 75 -1.74 15.80 -3.73
N VAL A 76 -0.80 14.84 -3.80
CA VAL A 76 0.50 15.01 -4.48
C VAL A 76 0.47 14.57 -5.95
N VAL A 77 -0.68 14.14 -6.46
CA VAL A 77 -0.78 13.64 -7.83
C VAL A 77 -0.82 14.80 -8.82
N ARG A 78 0.27 14.94 -9.58
CA ARG A 78 0.34 15.75 -10.81
C ARG A 78 0.00 14.89 -12.02
#